data_AF-A0AAW0LIW2-F1
#
_entry.id   AF-A0AAW0LIW2-F1
#
_cell.length_a   1.000
_cell.length_b   1.000
_cell.length_c   1.000
_cell.angle_alpha   90.00
_cell.angle_beta   90.00
_cell.angle_gamma   90.00
#
_symmetry.space_group_name_H-M   'P 1'
#
loop_
_entity.id
_entity.type
_entity.pdbx_description
1 polymer ?
#
loop_
_entity_poly.entity_id
_entity_poly.type
_entity_poly.pdbx_seq_one_letter_code
_entity_poly.pdbx_strand_id
1 'polypeptide(L)'
;MCEHVIICNLGFEGGRGPDVDAIQIKPNSKHIWTDRCTLRDYDDGLIDITRESTDITVSRIIVNVFKQWLQVSLLQHDKTMLIGADPSHIGDRCIRVTIHHCFFDGTKQRHPRVRYGKVHLYNNYTRNWGIYAVCASVESQ
;
A
#
# COMPACT_ATOMS: atom_id res chain seq x y z
N MET A 1 -5.36 16.79 7.74
CA MET A 1 -5.18 15.73 8.74
C MET A 1 -6.53 15.10 9.01
N CYS A 2 -6.62 13.78 8.94
CA CYS A 2 -7.84 13.03 9.21
C CYS A 2 -7.60 12.08 10.39
N GLU A 3 -8.63 11.82 11.18
CA GLU A 3 -8.56 10.92 12.32
C GLU A 3 -9.87 10.14 12.47
N HIS A 4 -9.79 8.88 12.91
CA HIS A 4 -10.93 7.97 13.08
C HIS A 4 -11.69 7.71 11.77
N VAL A 5 -10.97 7.23 10.76
CA VAL A 5 -11.55 6.92 9.44
C VAL A 5 -11.54 5.43 9.19
N ILE A 6 -12.67 4.90 8.71
CA ILE A 6 -12.78 3.52 8.21
C ILE A 6 -13.10 3.57 6.72
N ILE A 7 -12.26 2.92 5.91
CA ILE A 7 -12.48 2.71 4.49
C ILE A 7 -12.74 1.22 4.33
N CYS A 8 -13.97 0.81 4.06
CA CYS A 8 -14.33 -0.60 4.09
C CYS A 8 -15.27 -1.01 2.98
N ASN A 9 -15.03 -2.20 2.42
CA ASN A 9 -15.93 -2.87 1.46
C ASN A 9 -16.16 -2.04 0.18
N LEU A 10 -15.09 -1.46 -0.34
CA LEU A 10 -15.09 -0.65 -1.57
C LEU A 10 -14.12 -1.22 -2.61
N GLY A 11 -14.46 -1.03 -3.88
CA GLY A 11 -13.55 -1.26 -5.02
C GLY A 11 -12.98 0.06 -5.53
N PHE A 12 -11.66 0.11 -5.71
CA PHE A 12 -10.94 1.25 -6.28
C PHE A 12 -10.25 0.81 -7.58
N GLU A 13 -10.55 1.47 -8.69
CA GLU A 13 -9.91 1.19 -9.98
C GLU A 13 -9.82 2.39 -10.92
N GLY A 14 -8.87 2.33 -11.86
CA GLY A 14 -8.83 3.18 -13.03
C GLY A 14 -8.32 4.59 -12.78
N GLY A 15 -7.51 4.82 -11.74
CA GLY A 15 -6.90 6.12 -11.49
C GLY A 15 -5.83 6.45 -12.54
N ARG A 16 -6.01 7.56 -13.26
CA ARG A 16 -5.11 8.01 -14.33
C ARG A 16 -4.55 9.40 -14.07
N GLY A 17 -3.27 9.57 -14.38
CA GLY A 17 -2.57 10.85 -14.24
C GLY A 17 -1.38 10.79 -13.29
N PRO A 18 -0.61 11.89 -13.20
CA PRO A 18 0.55 11.97 -12.33
C PRO A 18 0.15 11.91 -10.86
N ASP A 19 0.89 11.15 -10.06
CA ASP A 19 0.72 11.01 -8.59
C ASP A 19 -0.70 10.59 -8.15
N VAL A 20 -1.39 9.81 -8.98
CA VAL A 20 -2.73 9.28 -8.70
C VAL A 20 -2.60 7.93 -8.01
N ASP A 21 -2.78 7.93 -6.68
CA ASP A 21 -2.92 6.72 -5.87
C ASP A 21 -4.38 6.42 -5.53
N ALA A 22 -4.69 5.16 -5.25
CA ALA A 22 -6.05 4.78 -4.84
C ALA A 22 -6.42 5.33 -3.45
N ILE A 23 -5.51 5.24 -2.49
CA ILE A 23 -5.69 5.76 -1.13
C ILE A 23 -4.39 6.42 -0.67
N GLN A 24 -4.42 7.73 -0.42
CA GLN A 24 -3.33 8.47 0.20
C GLN A 24 -3.71 8.86 1.63
N ILE A 25 -2.90 8.44 2.59
CA ILE A 25 -3.01 8.83 4.00
C ILE A 25 -1.86 9.77 4.33
N LYS A 26 -2.15 11.08 4.25
CA LYS A 26 -1.20 12.18 4.49
C LYS A 26 -1.91 13.53 4.68
N PRO A 27 -1.28 14.54 5.31
CA PRO A 27 -0.27 14.43 6.36
C PRO A 27 -0.92 14.30 7.76
N ASN A 28 -0.12 13.91 8.77
CA ASN A 28 -0.48 13.90 10.20
C ASN A 28 -1.82 13.20 10.50
N SER A 29 -2.12 12.12 9.78
CA SER A 29 -3.40 11.40 9.92
C SER A 29 -3.21 10.16 10.81
N LYS A 30 -4.22 9.82 11.62
CA LYS A 30 -4.10 8.74 12.62
C LYS A 30 -5.37 7.96 12.85
N HIS A 31 -5.25 6.74 13.35
CA HIS A 31 -6.38 5.86 13.66
C HIS A 31 -7.27 5.61 12.43
N ILE A 32 -6.66 5.04 11.39
CA ILE A 32 -7.34 4.76 10.13
C ILE A 32 -7.28 3.26 9.85
N TRP A 33 -8.41 2.72 9.39
CA TRP A 33 -8.54 1.32 9.03
C TRP A 33 -9.06 1.15 7.61
N THR A 34 -8.23 0.56 6.75
CA THR A 34 -8.63 0.13 5.40
C THR A 34 -8.87 -1.38 5.42
N ASP A 35 -10.10 -1.81 5.19
CA ASP A 35 -10.50 -3.21 5.36
C ASP A 35 -11.42 -3.75 4.27
N ARG A 36 -11.20 -5.00 3.82
CA ARG A 36 -12.07 -5.67 2.83
C ARG A 36 -12.25 -4.86 1.53
N CYS A 37 -11.26 -4.08 1.15
CA CYS A 37 -11.27 -3.33 -0.10
C CYS A 37 -10.60 -4.12 -1.22
N THR A 38 -11.00 -3.85 -2.47
CA THR A 38 -10.30 -4.33 -3.66
C THR A 38 -9.64 -3.15 -4.37
N LEU A 39 -8.34 -3.24 -4.67
CA LEU A 39 -7.58 -2.15 -5.27
C LEU A 39 -6.81 -2.66 -6.49
N ARG A 40 -6.89 -1.94 -7.61
CA ARG A 40 -6.20 -2.30 -8.87
C ARG A 40 -6.11 -1.13 -9.83
N ASP A 41 -5.20 -1.21 -10.79
CA ASP A 41 -5.19 -0.36 -11.99
C ASP A 41 -5.13 1.16 -11.72
N TYR A 42 -4.09 1.58 -11.00
CA TYR A 42 -3.71 3.00 -10.83
C TYR A 42 -2.35 3.28 -11.48
N ASP A 43 -2.15 4.52 -11.93
CA ASP A 43 -0.92 4.95 -12.62
C ASP A 43 0.30 5.11 -11.69
N ASP A 44 0.10 5.47 -10.41
CA ASP A 44 1.18 5.46 -9.41
C ASP A 44 1.04 4.27 -8.44
N GLY A 45 0.59 4.49 -7.20
CA GLY A 45 0.44 3.47 -6.17
C GLY A 45 -1.01 3.11 -5.80
N LEU A 46 -1.19 2.10 -4.96
CA LEU A 46 -2.51 1.79 -4.39
C LEU A 46 -2.69 2.43 -3.02
N ILE A 47 -1.76 2.20 -2.09
CA ILE A 47 -1.88 2.71 -0.71
C ILE A 47 -0.57 3.40 -0.30
N ASP A 48 -0.64 4.70 -0.06
CA ASP A 48 0.50 5.52 0.35
C ASP A 48 0.27 6.11 1.76
N ILE A 49 1.14 5.75 2.71
CA ILE A 49 1.11 6.20 4.11
C ILE A 49 2.38 7.00 4.37
N THR A 50 2.26 8.32 4.53
CA THR A 50 3.42 9.22 4.56
C THR A 50 3.19 10.41 5.48
N ARG A 51 4.25 11.21 5.71
CA ARG A 51 4.18 12.51 6.39
C ARG A 51 3.60 12.37 7.79
N GLU A 52 4.27 11.53 8.59
CA GLU A 52 3.98 11.31 10.01
C GLU A 52 2.57 10.72 10.27
N SER A 53 1.95 10.10 9.27
CA SER A 53 0.67 9.42 9.43
C SER A 53 0.84 8.05 10.06
N THR A 54 0.19 7.79 11.19
CA THR A 54 0.50 6.67 12.09
C THR A 54 -0.75 5.97 12.63
N ASP A 55 -0.56 4.84 13.29
CA ASP A 55 -1.66 4.01 13.83
C ASP A 55 -2.67 3.60 12.75
N ILE A 56 -2.12 3.04 11.67
CA ILE A 56 -2.88 2.61 10.49
C ILE A 56 -2.98 1.09 10.46
N THR A 57 -4.16 0.55 10.17
CA THR A 57 -4.35 -0.87 9.89
C THR A 57 -4.82 -1.06 8.45
N VAL A 58 -4.17 -1.95 7.72
CA VAL A 58 -4.63 -2.42 6.41
C VAL A 58 -4.91 -3.92 6.53
N SER A 59 -6.15 -4.33 6.31
CA SER A 59 -6.50 -5.74 6.47
C SER A 59 -7.44 -6.27 5.41
N ARG A 60 -7.33 -7.56 5.10
CA ARG A 60 -8.25 -8.26 4.19
C ARG A 60 -8.45 -7.56 2.85
N ILE A 61 -7.46 -6.78 2.40
CA ILE A 61 -7.53 -6.16 1.09
C ILE A 61 -7.16 -7.20 0.03
N ILE A 62 -7.76 -7.04 -1.14
CA ILE A 62 -7.43 -7.83 -2.31
C ILE A 62 -6.78 -6.88 -3.31
N VAL A 63 -5.52 -7.16 -3.64
CA VAL A 63 -4.79 -6.51 -4.72
C VAL A 63 -4.66 -7.53 -5.84
N ASN A 64 -5.31 -7.24 -6.96
CA ASN A 64 -5.50 -8.23 -8.01
C ASN A 64 -5.33 -7.61 -9.40
N VAL A 65 -4.51 -8.25 -10.22
CA VAL A 65 -4.29 -7.92 -11.64
C VAL A 65 -4.93 -8.94 -12.58
N PHE A 66 -6.08 -9.53 -12.23
CA PHE A 66 -6.85 -10.37 -13.17
C PHE A 66 -7.47 -9.50 -14.28
N LYS A 67 -6.67 -9.15 -15.29
CA LYS A 67 -7.09 -9.09 -16.69
C LYS A 67 -6.77 -10.45 -17.30
N GLN A 68 -7.81 -11.27 -17.41
CA GLN A 68 -7.74 -12.65 -17.90
C GLN A 68 -7.31 -12.69 -19.37
N TRP A 69 -6.27 -13.48 -19.65
CA TRP A 69 -6.06 -14.31 -20.85
C TRP A 69 -6.01 -13.66 -22.26
N LEU A 70 -5.46 -12.46 -22.41
CA LEU A 70 -4.79 -12.08 -23.66
C LEU A 70 -3.81 -10.92 -23.36
N GLN A 71 -2.57 -11.03 -23.81
CA GLN A 71 -1.44 -10.12 -23.57
C GLN A 71 -0.75 -10.22 -22.20
N VAL A 72 0.11 -11.24 -22.14
CA VAL A 72 1.19 -11.48 -21.19
C VAL A 72 2.06 -10.22 -20.93
N SER A 73 2.39 -10.01 -19.66
CA SER A 73 3.50 -9.23 -19.06
C SER A 73 3.45 -7.70 -18.90
N LEU A 74 2.56 -6.93 -19.54
CA LEU A 74 2.66 -5.46 -19.50
C LEU A 74 1.70 -4.72 -18.55
N LEU A 75 0.70 -5.40 -17.96
CA LEU A 75 -0.37 -4.76 -17.19
C LEU A 75 -0.30 -5.01 -15.67
N GLN A 76 0.86 -5.45 -15.16
CA GLN A 76 1.09 -5.54 -13.71
C GLN A 76 1.06 -4.15 -13.09
N HIS A 77 0.16 -3.90 -12.14
CA HIS A 77 0.25 -2.68 -11.34
C HIS A 77 1.62 -2.66 -10.64
N ASP A 78 2.32 -1.54 -10.74
CA ASP A 78 3.73 -1.47 -10.37
C ASP A 78 3.90 -1.39 -8.85
N LYS A 79 3.26 -0.41 -8.19
CA LYS A 79 3.60 0.03 -6.83
C LYS A 79 2.45 -0.20 -5.86
N THR A 80 2.41 -1.32 -5.16
CA THR A 80 1.27 -1.62 -4.28
C THR A 80 1.16 -0.68 -3.06
N MET A 81 2.15 -0.63 -2.18
CA MET A 81 2.04 0.11 -0.91
C MET A 81 3.34 0.77 -0.47
N LEU A 82 3.35 2.10 -0.36
CA LEU A 82 4.49 2.88 0.15
C LEU A 82 4.23 3.36 1.58
N ILE A 83 5.19 3.11 2.46
CA ILE A 83 5.21 3.60 3.85
C ILE A 83 6.48 4.44 4.01
N GLY A 84 6.31 5.75 4.14
CA GLY A 84 7.43 6.71 4.15
C GLY A 84 8.01 6.97 2.75
N ALA A 85 7.64 8.11 2.15
CA ALA A 85 7.98 8.42 0.76
C ALA A 85 9.39 9.00 0.56
N ASP A 86 9.91 9.71 1.54
CA ASP A 86 11.14 10.50 1.42
C ASP A 86 12.22 9.95 2.38
N PRO A 87 13.38 9.52 1.86
CA PRO A 87 14.47 9.00 2.69
C PRO A 87 15.15 10.06 3.57
N SER A 88 14.81 11.34 3.45
CA SER A 88 15.28 12.43 4.30
C SER A 88 14.25 12.88 5.33
N HIS A 89 13.00 12.38 5.24
CA HIS A 89 11.91 12.80 6.12
C HIS A 89 11.89 11.99 7.42
N ILE A 90 12.84 12.33 8.30
CA ILE A 90 13.08 11.69 9.59
C ILE A 90 11.84 11.61 10.50
N GLY A 91 10.88 12.54 10.35
CA GLY A 91 9.61 12.53 11.08
C GLY A 91 8.83 11.22 10.93
N ASP A 92 8.98 10.52 9.80
CA ASP A 92 8.29 9.26 9.51
C ASP A 92 8.69 8.10 10.46
N ARG A 93 9.67 8.29 11.36
CA ARG A 93 9.97 7.33 12.45
C ARG A 93 8.78 7.08 13.38
N CYS A 94 7.82 8.01 13.44
CA CYS A 94 6.61 7.84 14.25
C CYS A 94 5.57 6.92 13.59
N ILE A 95 5.71 6.59 12.30
CA ILE A 95 4.74 5.79 11.55
C ILE A 95 4.65 4.38 12.14
N ARG A 96 3.43 3.95 12.45
CA ARG A 96 3.09 2.58 12.88
C ARG A 96 2.00 2.03 11.98
N VAL A 97 2.27 0.91 11.33
CA VAL A 97 1.31 0.25 10.43
C VAL A 97 1.18 -1.23 10.76
N THR A 98 -0.05 -1.74 10.77
CA THR A 98 -0.32 -3.19 10.79
C THR A 98 -0.92 -3.61 9.47
N ILE A 99 -0.37 -4.65 8.84
CA ILE A 99 -0.84 -5.19 7.56
C ILE A 99 -1.11 -6.68 7.73
N HIS A 100 -2.37 -7.12 7.56
CA HIS A 100 -2.68 -8.53 7.77
C HIS A 100 -3.83 -9.10 6.93
N HIS A 101 -3.76 -10.40 6.65
CA HIS A 101 -4.79 -11.13 5.90
C HIS A 101 -5.08 -10.55 4.50
N CYS A 102 -4.13 -9.82 3.93
CA CYS A 102 -4.24 -9.26 2.59
C CYS A 102 -3.82 -10.30 1.55
N PHE A 103 -4.42 -10.21 0.36
CA PHE A 103 -4.03 -11.01 -0.79
C PHE A 103 -3.43 -10.10 -1.86
N PHE A 104 -2.16 -10.33 -2.19
CA PHE A 104 -1.40 -9.58 -3.20
C PHE A 104 -1.04 -10.52 -4.36
N ASP A 105 -1.65 -10.33 -5.53
CA ASP A 105 -1.43 -11.18 -6.71
C ASP A 105 -1.18 -10.35 -7.98
N GLY A 106 -0.03 -10.60 -8.62
CA GLY A 106 0.26 -10.12 -9.98
C GLY A 106 0.78 -8.68 -10.09
N THR A 107 1.41 -8.16 -9.04
CA THR A 107 1.95 -6.78 -8.94
C THR A 107 3.48 -6.76 -8.92
N LYS A 108 4.13 -5.69 -9.40
CA LYS A 108 5.60 -5.70 -9.52
C LYS A 108 6.32 -5.60 -8.18
N GLN A 109 5.90 -4.69 -7.30
CA GLN A 109 6.66 -4.37 -6.09
C GLN A 109 5.82 -3.74 -4.95
N ARG A 110 6.47 -3.54 -3.79
CA ARG A 110 5.99 -2.77 -2.62
C ARG A 110 4.84 -3.44 -1.83
N HIS A 111 5.10 -4.59 -1.21
CA HIS A 111 4.13 -5.36 -0.40
C HIS A 111 4.47 -5.48 1.10
N PRO A 112 4.84 -4.42 1.83
CA PRO A 112 5.03 -3.01 1.45
C PRO A 112 6.49 -2.66 1.10
N ARG A 113 6.73 -1.40 0.72
CA ARG A 113 8.06 -0.77 0.86
C ARG A 113 8.04 0.27 1.98
N VAL A 114 9.00 0.17 2.89
CA VAL A 114 9.03 0.93 4.14
C VAL A 114 10.27 1.79 4.23
N ARG A 115 10.11 2.99 4.80
CA ARG A 115 11.16 3.85 5.37
C ARG A 115 10.71 4.33 6.75
N TYR A 116 11.64 4.31 7.70
CA TYR A 116 11.57 4.74 9.10
C TYR A 116 10.52 4.06 9.98
N GLY A 117 9.28 3.93 9.51
CA GLY A 117 8.16 3.43 10.28
C GLY A 117 8.33 1.98 10.75
N LYS A 118 7.52 1.63 11.74
CA LYS A 118 7.39 0.29 12.29
C LYS A 118 6.19 -0.43 11.68
N VAL A 119 6.42 -1.58 11.04
CA VAL A 119 5.38 -2.32 10.32
C VAL A 119 5.25 -3.75 10.85
N HIS A 120 4.05 -4.08 11.36
CA HIS A 120 3.70 -5.45 11.68
C HIS A 120 2.99 -6.10 10.49
N LEU A 121 3.70 -6.99 9.78
CA LEU A 121 3.22 -7.68 8.59
C LEU A 121 3.01 -9.18 8.89
N TYR A 122 1.75 -9.65 8.96
CA TYR A 122 1.47 -11.06 9.29
C TYR A 122 0.26 -11.63 8.54
N ASN A 123 0.26 -12.94 8.29
CA ASN A 123 -0.82 -13.67 7.61
C ASN A 123 -1.25 -13.08 6.26
N ASN A 124 -0.34 -12.46 5.51
CA ASN A 124 -0.64 -12.01 4.15
C ASN A 124 -0.22 -13.07 3.14
N TYR A 125 -1.00 -13.22 2.06
CA TYR A 125 -0.64 -14.10 0.96
C TYR A 125 -0.19 -13.26 -0.23
N THR A 126 1.09 -13.36 -0.56
CA THR A 126 1.72 -12.63 -1.68
C THR A 126 2.22 -13.63 -2.70
N ARG A 127 1.88 -13.46 -3.98
CA ARG A 127 2.36 -14.31 -5.07
C ARG A 127 2.48 -13.53 -6.38
N ASN A 128 3.21 -14.11 -7.34
CA ASN A 128 3.38 -13.57 -8.69
C ASN A 128 3.91 -12.12 -8.72
N TRP A 129 4.88 -11.79 -7.85
CA TRP A 129 5.53 -10.48 -7.88
C TRP A 129 6.64 -10.40 -8.91
N GLY A 130 6.88 -9.19 -9.44
CA GLY A 130 7.87 -8.96 -10.51
C GLY A 130 9.29 -8.66 -10.01
N ILE A 131 9.45 -7.71 -9.09
CA ILE A 131 10.77 -7.19 -8.65
C ILE A 131 11.06 -7.65 -7.22
N TYR A 132 10.19 -7.31 -6.26
CA TYR A 132 10.29 -7.77 -4.86
C TYR A 132 8.92 -7.76 -4.20
N ALA A 133 8.75 -8.59 -3.16
CA ALA A 133 7.57 -8.53 -2.30
C ALA A 133 7.74 -7.39 -1.27
N VAL A 134 8.52 -7.62 -0.21
CA VAL A 134 8.73 -6.68 0.90
C VAL A 134 10.09 -5.98 0.77
N CYS A 135 10.14 -4.69 1.07
CA CYS A 135 11.40 -3.94 1.16
C CYS A 135 11.41 -3.08 2.43
N ALA A 136 12.33 -3.39 3.34
CA ALA A 136 12.74 -2.50 4.43
C ALA A 136 13.93 -1.66 3.93
N SER A 137 13.79 -0.34 3.91
CA SER A 137 14.83 0.57 3.43
C SER A 137 15.43 1.33 4.62
N VAL A 138 15.40 2.66 4.61
CA VAL A 138 16.00 3.50 5.66
C VAL A 138 15.34 3.19 7.01
N GLU A 139 16.12 2.74 7.99
CA GLU A 139 15.74 2.60 9.42
C GLU A 139 14.33 2.01 9.68
N SER A 140 13.88 1.10 8.82
CA SER A 140 12.55 0.50 8.96
C SER A 140 12.55 -0.57 10.04
N GLN A 141 11.44 -0.71 10.77
CA GLN A 141 11.27 -1.68 11.84
C GLN A 141 10.07 -2.60 11.63
#